data_AF-A0A6I8PKG2-F1
#
_entry.id   AF-A0A6I8PKG2-F1
#
_cell.length_a   1.000
_cell.length_b   1.000
_cell.length_c   1.000
_cell.angle_alpha   90.00
_cell.angle_beta   90.00
_cell.angle_gamma   90.00
#
_symmetry.space_group_name_H-M   'P 1'
#
loop_
_entity.id
_entity.type
_entity.pdbx_description
1 polymer ?
#
loop_
_entity_poly.entity_id
_entity_poly.type
_entity_poly.pdbx_seq_one_letter_code
_entity_poly.pdbx_strand_id
1 'polypeptide(L)' 'IDDYSSAIEAQPSFEVPYYNRGLIFYRLGQFDEALRDFRKVLDLNPGFQDATVSLKQTILDKEAKQRRSY' A
#
# COMPACT_ATOMS: atom_id res chain seq x y z
N ILE A 1 9.56 -0.48 -9.20
CA ILE A 1 9.41 0.22 -7.90
C ILE A 1 10.05 1.60 -7.98
N ASP A 2 11.23 1.73 -8.58
CA ASP A 2 11.92 3.01 -8.81
C ASP A 2 11.07 4.11 -9.48
N ASP A 3 10.25 3.77 -10.48
CA ASP A 3 9.44 4.78 -11.19
C ASP A 3 8.42 5.47 -10.28
N TYR A 4 7.85 4.75 -9.30
CA TYR A 4 6.89 5.34 -8.36
C TYR A 4 7.56 6.19 -7.31
N SER A 5 8.79 5.85 -6.90
CA SER A 5 9.56 6.69 -5.97
C SER A 5 9.90 8.04 -6.59
N SER A 6 10.29 8.05 -7.87
CA SER A 6 10.53 9.30 -8.62
C SER A 6 9.26 10.13 -8.78
N ALA A 7 8.11 9.49 -9.07
CA ALA A 7 6.82 10.18 -9.15
C ALA A 7 6.38 10.77 -7.79
N ILE A 8 6.67 10.07 -6.70
CA ILE A 8 6.41 10.54 -5.33
C ILE A 8 7.27 11.76 -4.98
N GLU A 9 8.55 11.76 -5.38
CA GLU A 9 9.44 12.91 -5.19
C GLU A 9 9.00 14.12 -6.01
N ALA A 10 8.56 13.89 -7.25
CA ALA A 10 8.06 14.94 -8.13
C ALA A 10 6.73 15.55 -7.65
N GLN A 11 5.80 14.72 -7.15
CA GLN A 11 4.53 15.18 -6.61
C GLN A 11 4.11 14.39 -5.37
N PRO A 12 4.57 14.81 -4.17
CA PRO A 12 4.32 14.07 -2.92
C PRO A 12 2.85 14.02 -2.52
N SER A 13 2.03 14.92 -3.06
CA SER A 13 0.59 15.00 -2.82
C SER A 13 -0.23 14.13 -3.75
N PHE A 14 0.39 13.48 -4.75
CA PHE A 14 -0.32 12.59 -5.67
C PHE A 14 -0.39 11.19 -5.06
N GLU A 15 -1.60 10.71 -4.83
CA GLU A 15 -1.87 9.49 -4.08
C GLU A 15 -1.75 8.22 -4.94
N VAL A 16 -1.97 8.31 -6.25
CA VAL A 16 -1.96 7.16 -7.17
C VAL A 16 -0.62 6.41 -7.21
N PRO A 17 0.55 7.08 -7.23
CA PRO A 17 1.85 6.40 -7.15
C PRO A 17 2.03 5.58 -5.87
N TYR A 18 1.59 6.10 -4.72
CA TYR A 18 1.62 5.35 -3.46
C TYR A 18 0.69 4.13 -3.53
N TYR A 19 -0.51 4.27 -4.09
CA TYR A 19 -1.44 3.15 -4.24
C TYR A 19 -0.84 2.03 -5.10
N ASN A 20 -0.29 2.38 -6.27
CA ASN A 20 0.33 1.41 -7.17
C ASN A 20 1.57 0.75 -6.56
N ARG A 21 2.41 1.51 -5.85
CA ARG A 21 3.57 0.95 -5.14
C ARG A 21 3.15 0.01 -4.01
N GLY A 22 2.12 0.37 -3.25
CA GLY A 22 1.52 -0.49 -2.23
C GLY A 22 0.98 -1.81 -2.79
N LEU A 23 0.31 -1.78 -3.95
CA LEU A 23 -0.14 -2.99 -4.65
C LEU A 23 1.02 -3.91 -5.05
N ILE A 24 2.14 -3.33 -5.50
CA ILE A 24 3.34 -4.11 -5.84
C ILE A 24 3.90 -4.77 -4.59
N PHE A 25 4.08 -4.03 -3.50
CA PHE A 25 4.54 -4.60 -2.24
C PHE A 25 3.62 -5.69 -1.70
N TYR A 26 2.31 -5.49 -1.81
CA TYR A 26 1.32 -6.51 -1.44
C TYR A 26 1.51 -7.80 -2.24
N ARG A 27 1.70 -7.70 -3.57
CA ARG A 27 1.96 -8.87 -4.44
C ARG A 27 3.31 -9.55 -4.15
N LEU A 28 4.30 -8.80 -3.68
CA LEU A 28 5.59 -9.33 -3.23
C LEU A 28 5.52 -9.97 -1.83
N GLY A 29 4.37 -9.90 -1.16
CA GLY A 29 4.20 -10.39 0.22
C GLY A 29 4.90 -9.51 1.27
N GLN A 30 5.32 -8.31 0.88
CA GLN A 30 5.88 -7.24 1.71
C GLN A 30 4.74 -6.42 2.30
N PHE A 31 3.99 -7.04 3.20
CA PHE A 31 2.75 -6.47 3.71
C PHE A 31 2.96 -5.20 4.55
N ASP A 32 4.09 -5.07 5.24
CA ASP A 32 4.37 -3.88 6.05
C ASP A 32 4.59 -2.64 5.19
N GLU A 33 5.32 -2.77 4.09
CA GLU A 33 5.54 -1.72 3.11
C GLU A 33 4.25 -1.36 2.38
N ALA A 34 3.45 -2.36 1.99
CA ALA A 34 2.13 -2.15 1.39
C ALA A 34 1.20 -1.35 2.31
N LEU A 35 1.15 -1.68 3.61
CA LEU A 35 0.34 -0.96 4.59
C LEU A 35 0.78 0.50 4.75
N ARG A 36 2.09 0.77 4.74
CA ARG A 36 2.60 2.15 4.81
C ARG A 36 2.12 2.97 3.61
N ASP A 37 2.24 2.41 2.41
CA ASP A 37 1.83 3.09 1.18
C ASP A 37 0.31 3.30 1.11
N PHE A 38 -0.50 2.30 1.45
CA PHE A 38 -1.97 2.47 1.47
C PHE A 38 -2.44 3.46 2.54
N ARG A 39 -1.78 3.54 3.71
CA ARG A 39 -2.07 4.59 4.70
C ARG A 39 -1.77 5.97 4.13
N LYS A 40 -0.64 6.12 3.44
CA LYS A 40 -0.28 7.40 2.83
C LYS A 40 -1.30 7.85 1.78
N VAL A 41 -1.86 6.91 1.01
CA VAL A 41 -2.97 7.21 0.08
C VAL A 41 -4.18 7.78 0.83
N LEU A 42 -4.56 7.18 1.96
CA LEU A 42 -5.69 7.64 2.76
C LEU A 42 -5.41 8.94 3.52
N ASP A 43 -4.16 9.21 3.89
CA ASP A 43 -3.75 10.49 4.46
C ASP A 43 -3.87 11.64 3.44
N LEU A 44 -3.58 11.35 2.16
CA LEU A 44 -3.69 12.33 1.07
C LEU A 44 -5.12 12.46 0.55
N ASN A 45 -5.83 11.34 0.40
CA ASN A 45 -7.18 11.25 -0.09
C ASN A 45 -7.98 10.22 0.75
N PRO A 46 -8.63 10.66 1.84
CA PRO A 46 -9.45 9.80 2.68
C PRO A 46 -10.63 9.14 1.94
N GLY A 47 -11.04 9.70 0.80
CA GLY A 47 -12.12 9.19 -0.04
C GLY A 47 -11.70 8.07 -1.01
N PHE A 48 -10.41 7.70 -1.04
CA PHE A 48 -9.90 6.65 -1.93
C PHE A 48 -10.34 5.26 -1.45
N GLN A 49 -11.53 4.84 -1.89
CA GLN A 49 -12.16 3.59 -1.45
C GLN A 49 -11.28 2.37 -1.70
N ASP A 50 -10.61 2.29 -2.85
CA ASP A 50 -9.78 1.15 -3.22
C ASP A 50 -8.57 0.97 -2.29
N ALA A 51 -8.02 2.07 -1.75
CA ALA A 51 -6.92 2.03 -0.79
C ALA A 51 -7.41 1.51 0.56
N THR A 52 -8.62 1.88 0.98
CA THR A 52 -9.25 1.31 2.19
C THR A 52 -9.48 -0.19 2.04
N VAL A 53 -9.99 -0.64 0.90
CA VAL A 53 -10.19 -2.07 0.61
C VAL A 53 -8.85 -2.80 0.61
N SER A 54 -7.84 -2.26 -0.09
CA SER A 54 -6.52 -2.86 -0.20
C SER A 54 -5.80 -2.93 1.15
N LEU A 55 -5.94 -1.91 2.00
CA LEU A 55 -5.40 -1.89 3.35
C LEU A 55 -6.03 -3.00 4.22
N LYS A 56 -7.36 -3.11 4.23
CA LYS A 56 -8.06 -4.17 4.98
C LYS A 56 -7.64 -5.56 4.52
N GLN A 57 -7.57 -5.78 3.20
CA GLN A 57 -7.13 -7.04 2.62
C GLN A 57 -5.68 -7.37 3.03
N THR A 58 -4.78 -6.38 2.98
CA THR A 58 -3.37 -6.55 3.36
C THR A 58 -3.21 -6.96 4.83
N ILE A 59 -4.02 -6.40 5.73
CA ILE A 59 -4.01 -6.80 7.16
C ILE A 59 -4.41 -8.26 7.30
N LEU A 60 -5.50 -8.68 6.66
CA LEU A 60 -6.00 -10.05 6.72
C LEU A 60 -4.96 -11.05 6.19
N ASP A 61 -4.32 -10.74 5.07
CA ASP A 61 -3.32 -11.62 4.46
C ASP A 61 -2.02 -11.67 5.26
N LYS A 62 -1.62 -10.55 5.88
CA LYS A 62 -0.51 -10.52 6.82
C LYS A 62 -0.76 -11.43 8.02
N GLU A 63 -1.93 -11.34 8.64
CA GLU A 63 -2.31 -12.20 9.75
C GLU A 63 -2.44 -13.67 9.34
N ALA A 64 -2.96 -13.95 8.14
CA ALA A 64 -3.06 -15.31 7.62
C ALA A 64 -1.67 -15.92 7.37
N LYS A 65 -0.71 -15.15 6.84
CA LYS A 65 0.68 -15.58 6.67
C LYS A 65 1.38 -15.84 8.00
N GLN A 66 1.13 -14.99 9.00
CA GLN A 66 1.65 -15.17 10.36
C GLN A 66 1.09 -16.44 11.02
N ARG A 67 -0.22 -16.68 10.88
CA ARG A 67 -0.87 -17.90 11.41
C ARG A 67 -0.41 -19.19 10.74
N ARG A 68 0.00 -19.15 9.48
CA ARG A 68 0.51 -20.32 8.73
C ARG A 68 1.98 -20.63 8.99
N SER A 69 2.73 -19.70 9.60
CA SER A 69 4.17 -19.85 9.88
C SER A 69 4.44 -20.37 11.30
N TYR A 70 3.41 -20.85 11.99
CA TYR A 70 3.42 -21.39 13.36
C TYR A 70 2.86 -22.81 13.33
#